data_AF-A0A535WDA5-F1
#
_entry.id   AF-A0A535WDA5-F1
#
_cell.length_a   1.000
_cell.length_b   1.000
_cell.length_c   1.000
_cell.angle_alpha   90.00
_cell.angle_beta   90.00
_cell.angle_gamma   90.00
#
_symmetry.space_group_name_H-M   'P 1'
#
loop_
_entity.id
_entity.type
_entity.pdbx_description
1 polymer ?
#
loop_
_entity_poly.entity_id
_entity_poly.type
_entity_poly.pdbx_seq_one_letter_code
_entity_poly.pdbx_strand_id
1 'polypeptide(L)'
;MASNSAPTGGAERYGPGDEAIGLEPGDFVLTHREHLIGKFISVAQKRRFRGPERVFAHWSHCALVVGPEGELVEVDRPGVERSPLAKYRPAEYHVVRLGPEVGPEARRRATAYALARVGQKFGYLAMFSAALWLVFGWRLKLSRADHHICSTLVARALQEAGLIADLDPTFVLPADLARRFAARP
;
A
#
# COMPACT_ATOMS: atom_id res chain seq x y z
N MET A 1 -20.64 0.60 22.22
CA MET A 1 -21.26 0.83 20.91
C MET A 1 -20.14 0.96 19.89
N ALA A 2 -19.85 -0.12 19.16
CA ALA A 2 -18.78 -0.13 18.16
C ALA A 2 -19.32 0.52 16.89
N SER A 3 -18.77 1.69 16.52
CA SER A 3 -18.99 2.27 15.20
C SER A 3 -18.33 1.36 14.17
N ASN A 4 -19.14 0.52 13.53
CA ASN A 4 -18.76 -0.34 12.43
C ASN A 4 -18.92 0.46 11.13
N SER A 5 -17.84 1.03 10.61
CA SER A 5 -17.85 1.59 9.26
C SER A 5 -16.62 1.13 8.47
N ALA A 6 -16.80 -0.02 7.81
CA ALA A 6 -16.01 -0.44 6.66
C ALA A 6 -16.95 -1.07 5.60
N PRO A 7 -16.71 -0.89 4.29
CA PRO A 7 -15.76 -0.01 3.61
C PRO A 7 -16.44 1.20 2.93
N THR A 8 -15.67 2.19 2.54
CA THR A 8 -16.11 3.26 1.63
C THR A 8 -15.48 3.04 0.27
N GLY A 9 -15.76 1.91 -0.39
CA GLY A 9 -15.04 1.46 -1.59
C GLY A 9 -15.00 -0.07 -1.80
N GLY A 10 -14.44 -0.53 -2.92
CA GLY A 10 -14.37 -1.94 -3.32
C GLY A 10 -13.11 -2.30 -4.12
N ALA A 11 -12.70 -3.57 -4.07
CA ALA A 11 -11.53 -4.07 -4.79
C ALA A 11 -11.93 -4.78 -6.10
N GLU A 12 -11.28 -4.40 -7.19
CA GLU A 12 -11.41 -5.00 -8.52
C GLU A 12 -10.13 -5.74 -8.89
N ARG A 13 -10.28 -6.97 -9.37
CA ARG A 13 -9.18 -7.84 -9.76
C ARG A 13 -8.83 -7.67 -11.23
N TYR A 14 -7.53 -7.56 -11.52
CA TYR A 14 -6.97 -7.52 -12.88
C TYR A 14 -5.88 -8.57 -13.01
N GLY A 15 -6.04 -9.49 -13.96
CA GLY A 15 -5.05 -10.52 -14.26
C GLY A 15 -3.94 -10.03 -15.19
N PRO A 16 -2.93 -10.87 -15.46
CA PRO A 16 -1.90 -10.57 -16.44
C PRO A 16 -2.51 -10.25 -17.81
N GLY A 17 -2.19 -9.06 -18.34
CA GLY A 17 -2.71 -8.55 -19.61
C GLY A 17 -3.91 -7.62 -19.49
N ASP A 18 -4.60 -7.61 -18.35
CA ASP A 18 -5.79 -6.78 -18.11
C ASP A 18 -5.40 -5.33 -17.75
N GLU A 19 -6.27 -4.39 -18.13
CA GLU A 19 -6.06 -2.96 -17.94
C GLU A 19 -7.25 -2.32 -17.24
N ALA A 20 -6.98 -1.66 -16.10
CA ALA A 20 -8.00 -0.94 -15.37
C ALA A 20 -8.38 0.35 -16.08
N ILE A 21 -9.68 0.58 -16.22
CA ILE A 21 -10.26 1.78 -16.84
C ILE A 21 -11.01 2.62 -15.80
N GLY A 22 -11.13 3.92 -16.08
CA GLY A 22 -11.89 4.84 -15.23
C GLY A 22 -11.29 5.00 -13.83
N LEU A 23 -9.96 5.02 -13.71
CA LEU A 23 -9.29 5.21 -12.43
C LEU A 23 -9.53 6.61 -11.89
N GLU A 24 -9.74 6.72 -10.57
CA GLU A 24 -9.86 8.01 -9.92
C GLU A 24 -8.63 8.30 -9.04
N PRO A 25 -8.09 9.53 -9.06
CA PRO A 25 -7.07 9.92 -8.10
C PRO A 25 -7.54 9.65 -6.66
N GLY A 26 -6.66 9.05 -5.85
CA GLY A 26 -6.97 8.58 -4.50
C GLY A 26 -7.30 7.10 -4.41
N ASP A 27 -7.69 6.44 -5.52
CA ASP A 27 -7.72 4.98 -5.57
C ASP A 27 -6.31 4.42 -5.33
N PHE A 28 -6.20 3.14 -4.96
CA PHE A 28 -4.88 2.53 -4.76
C PHE A 28 -4.81 1.12 -5.31
N VAL A 29 -3.61 0.70 -5.65
CA VAL A 29 -3.33 -0.59 -6.25
C VAL A 29 -2.67 -1.50 -5.22
N LEU A 30 -3.07 -2.77 -5.19
CA LEU A 30 -2.42 -3.85 -4.48
C LEU A 30 -1.82 -4.81 -5.50
N THR A 31 -0.58 -5.23 -5.33
CA THR A 31 0.07 -6.19 -6.23
C THR A 31 1.13 -7.00 -5.49
N HIS A 32 1.66 -8.02 -6.15
CA HIS A 32 2.79 -8.80 -5.67
C HIS A 32 4.04 -8.45 -6.50
N ARG A 33 5.18 -8.26 -5.84
CA ARG A 33 6.47 -8.05 -6.50
C ARG A 33 7.41 -9.20 -6.21
N GLU A 34 8.03 -9.74 -7.26
CA GLU A 34 9.01 -10.84 -7.16
C GLU A 34 10.42 -10.35 -6.78
N HIS A 35 10.53 -9.52 -5.74
CA HIS A 35 11.82 -9.08 -5.21
C HIS A 35 12.04 -9.66 -3.82
N LEU A 36 13.30 -9.81 -3.41
CA LEU A 36 13.66 -10.38 -2.09
C LEU A 36 12.92 -9.69 -0.93
N ILE A 37 12.71 -8.38 -1.02
CA ILE A 37 11.94 -7.58 -0.06
C ILE A 37 10.44 -7.95 -0.06
N GLY A 38 9.86 -8.18 -1.25
CA GLY A 38 8.48 -8.67 -1.39
C GLY A 38 8.31 -10.01 -0.68
N LYS A 39 9.29 -10.92 -0.80
CA LYS A 39 9.30 -12.20 -0.07
C LYS A 39 9.35 -12.00 1.45
N PHE A 40 10.16 -11.07 1.96
CA PHE A 40 10.19 -10.76 3.40
C PHE A 40 8.86 -10.19 3.92
N ILE A 41 8.25 -9.27 3.18
CA ILE A 41 6.93 -8.71 3.52
C ILE A 41 5.87 -9.82 3.52
N SER A 42 5.87 -10.69 2.51
CA SER A 42 4.97 -11.85 2.46
C SER A 42 5.18 -12.80 3.65
N VAL A 43 6.42 -13.07 4.06
CA VAL A 43 6.72 -13.92 5.23
C VAL A 43 6.23 -13.27 6.54
N ALA A 44 6.49 -11.98 6.75
CA ALA A 44 6.03 -11.26 7.93
C ALA A 44 4.49 -11.21 8.02
N GLN A 45 3.82 -10.93 6.89
CA GLN A 45 2.35 -10.93 6.81
C GLN A 45 1.77 -12.31 7.06
N LYS A 46 2.32 -13.38 6.47
CA LYS A 46 1.87 -14.76 6.70
C LYS A 46 2.03 -15.22 8.16
N ARG A 47 2.97 -14.64 8.91
CA ARG A 47 3.11 -14.91 10.35
C ARG A 47 1.97 -14.27 11.16
N ARG A 48 1.52 -13.08 10.77
CA ARG A 48 0.48 -12.27 11.44
C ARG A 48 -0.95 -12.65 11.01
N PHE A 49 -1.17 -12.88 9.72
CA PHE A 49 -2.45 -13.26 9.12
C PHE A 49 -2.52 -14.78 8.94
N ARG A 50 -3.29 -15.46 9.79
CA ARG A 50 -3.43 -16.93 9.84
C ARG A 50 -4.88 -17.35 9.64
N GLY A 51 -5.10 -18.64 9.39
CA GLY A 51 -6.45 -19.19 9.24
C GLY A 51 -7.22 -18.52 8.08
N PRO A 52 -8.50 -18.16 8.27
CA PRO A 52 -9.31 -17.53 7.22
C PRO A 52 -8.76 -16.21 6.67
N GLU A 53 -7.97 -15.46 7.46
CA GLU A 53 -7.40 -14.17 7.04
C GLU A 53 -6.10 -14.30 6.23
N ARG A 54 -5.57 -15.52 6.08
CA ARG A 54 -4.37 -15.85 5.26
C ARG A 54 -4.45 -15.25 3.85
N VAL A 55 -5.65 -15.21 3.28
CA VAL A 55 -5.88 -14.76 1.89
C VAL A 55 -5.40 -13.33 1.66
N PHE A 56 -5.44 -12.47 2.69
CA PHE A 56 -5.01 -11.07 2.58
C PHE A 56 -3.49 -10.89 2.58
N ALA A 57 -2.73 -11.87 3.07
CA ALA A 57 -1.26 -11.87 3.03
C ALA A 57 -0.65 -12.24 1.66
N HIS A 58 -1.48 -12.21 0.61
CA HIS A 58 -1.06 -12.41 -0.77
C HIS A 58 -0.27 -11.19 -1.30
N TRP A 59 -0.72 -9.98 -0.98
CA TRP A 59 -0.17 -8.72 -1.50
C TRP A 59 1.15 -8.36 -0.83
N SER A 60 2.14 -7.92 -1.61
CA SER A 60 3.46 -7.52 -1.08
C SER A 60 3.81 -6.06 -1.38
N HIS A 61 3.00 -5.38 -2.18
CA HIS A 61 3.22 -4.01 -2.61
C HIS A 61 1.92 -3.26 -2.83
N CYS A 62 1.99 -1.95 -2.71
CA CYS A 62 0.88 -1.07 -3.03
C CYS A 62 1.35 0.29 -3.54
N ALA A 63 0.49 0.96 -4.29
CA ALA A 63 0.76 2.25 -4.92
C ALA A 63 -0.52 3.10 -4.93
N LEU A 64 -0.40 4.43 -4.85
CA LEU A 64 -1.54 5.34 -4.91
C LEU A 64 -1.75 5.83 -6.35
N VAL A 65 -2.98 5.81 -6.85
CA VAL A 65 -3.36 6.46 -8.11
C VAL A 65 -3.42 7.97 -7.88
N VAL A 66 -2.70 8.75 -8.68
CA VAL A 66 -2.66 10.22 -8.61
C VAL A 66 -3.19 10.90 -9.87
N GLY A 67 -3.40 10.15 -10.95
CA GLY A 67 -3.95 10.67 -12.20
C GLY A 67 -4.90 9.68 -12.87
N PRO A 68 -5.80 10.17 -13.75
CA PRO A 68 -6.87 9.38 -14.35
C PRO A 68 -6.37 8.39 -15.42
N GLU A 69 -5.15 8.57 -15.94
CA GLU A 69 -4.54 7.69 -16.95
C GLU A 69 -3.70 6.58 -16.31
N GLY A 70 -3.88 6.35 -15.01
CA GLY A 70 -3.15 5.34 -14.26
C GLY A 70 -1.76 5.80 -13.83
N GLU A 71 -1.54 7.10 -13.67
CA GLU A 71 -0.34 7.58 -13.00
C GLU A 71 -0.36 7.21 -11.52
N LEU A 72 0.70 6.55 -11.09
CA LEU A 72 0.89 6.08 -9.73
C LEU A 72 1.97 6.89 -9.02
N VAL A 73 1.85 6.98 -7.69
CA VAL A 73 2.97 7.30 -6.80
C VAL A 73 3.18 6.11 -5.87
N GLU A 74 4.43 5.68 -5.77
CA GLU A 74 4.81 4.53 -4.98
C GLU A 74 6.22 4.65 -4.43
N VAL A 75 6.58 3.72 -3.55
CA VAL A 75 7.95 3.57 -3.08
C VAL A 75 8.64 2.43 -3.83
N ASP A 76 9.75 2.72 -4.50
CA ASP A 76 10.65 1.75 -5.13
C ASP A 76 12.13 1.98 -4.69
N ARG A 77 13.07 1.13 -5.13
CA ARG A 77 14.47 1.08 -4.68
C ARG A 77 15.19 2.44 -4.56
N PRO A 78 15.00 3.46 -5.43
CA PRO A 78 15.62 4.77 -5.22
C PRO A 78 14.89 5.67 -4.22
N GLY A 79 13.61 5.42 -3.94
CA GLY A 79 12.75 6.28 -3.13
C GLY A 79 11.30 6.31 -3.63
N VAL A 80 10.60 7.40 -3.32
CA VAL A 80 9.26 7.64 -3.86
C VAL A 80 9.37 8.12 -5.30
N GLU A 81 8.65 7.47 -6.20
CA GLU A 81 8.65 7.80 -7.63
C GLU A 81 7.23 7.85 -8.19
N ARG A 82 7.13 8.49 -9.37
CA ARG A 82 5.95 8.38 -10.21
C ARG A 82 6.16 7.24 -11.20
N SER A 83 5.14 6.44 -11.43
CA SER A 83 5.21 5.33 -12.38
C SER A 83 3.86 5.14 -13.09
N PRO A 84 3.82 4.52 -14.28
CA PRO A 84 2.56 4.16 -14.93
C PRO A 84 2.01 2.82 -14.39
N LEU A 85 0.69 2.73 -14.22
CA LEU A 85 -0.01 1.48 -13.87
C LEU A 85 0.31 0.35 -14.86
N ALA A 86 0.50 0.68 -16.14
CA ALA A 86 0.87 -0.26 -17.19
C ALA A 86 2.11 -1.11 -16.86
N LYS A 87 2.98 -0.66 -15.94
CA LYS A 87 4.12 -1.48 -15.47
C LYS A 87 3.69 -2.78 -14.78
N TYR A 88 2.47 -2.83 -14.24
CA TYR A 88 1.90 -4.01 -13.58
C TYR A 88 1.06 -4.88 -14.51
N ARG A 89 0.89 -4.50 -15.78
CA ARG A 89 0.21 -5.31 -16.80
C ARG A 89 0.70 -6.77 -16.89
N PRO A 90 1.99 -7.12 -16.75
CA PRO A 90 2.40 -8.53 -16.82
C PRO A 90 2.12 -9.32 -15.52
N ALA A 91 1.62 -8.69 -14.46
CA ALA A 91 1.37 -9.31 -13.17
C ALA A 91 -0.10 -9.16 -12.75
N GLU A 92 -0.50 -9.91 -11.72
CA GLU A 92 -1.79 -9.68 -11.08
C GLU A 92 -1.73 -8.41 -10.22
N TYR A 93 -2.77 -7.58 -10.34
CA TYR A 93 -2.96 -6.42 -9.48
C TYR A 93 -4.44 -6.21 -9.20
N HIS A 94 -4.74 -5.61 -8.06
CA HIS A 94 -6.08 -5.24 -7.65
C HIS A 94 -6.15 -3.74 -7.52
N VAL A 95 -7.19 -3.13 -8.07
CA VAL A 95 -7.50 -1.70 -7.86
C VAL A 95 -8.53 -1.63 -6.75
N VAL A 96 -8.18 -0.95 -5.67
CA VAL A 96 -9.13 -0.60 -4.62
C VAL A 96 -9.67 0.80 -4.93
N ARG A 97 -10.93 0.83 -5.37
CA ARG A 97 -11.66 2.06 -5.61
C ARG A 97 -12.20 2.60 -4.32
N LEU A 98 -12.00 3.89 -4.08
CA LEU A 98 -12.69 4.58 -3.01
C LEU A 98 -14.14 4.86 -3.45
N GLY A 99 -15.05 4.83 -2.50
CA GLY A 99 -16.49 4.98 -2.69
C GLY A 99 -16.89 6.45 -2.86
N PRO A 100 -18.13 6.70 -3.30
CA PRO A 100 -18.63 8.04 -3.62
C PRO A 100 -18.66 9.02 -2.43
N GLU A 101 -18.66 8.51 -1.20
CA GLU A 101 -18.57 9.31 0.03
C GLU A 101 -17.19 9.95 0.22
N VAL A 102 -16.16 9.44 -0.46
CA VAL A 102 -14.84 10.07 -0.49
C VAL A 102 -14.87 11.20 -1.51
N GLY A 103 -15.27 12.38 -1.01
CA GLY A 103 -15.44 13.56 -1.85
C GLY A 103 -14.14 14.03 -2.53
N PRO A 104 -14.25 14.87 -3.58
CA PRO A 104 -13.10 15.31 -4.38
C PRO A 104 -11.97 15.96 -3.57
N GLU A 105 -12.31 16.69 -2.49
CA GLU A 105 -11.34 17.34 -1.63
C GLU A 105 -10.52 16.32 -0.81
N ALA A 106 -11.14 15.24 -0.33
CA ALA A 106 -10.43 14.18 0.37
C ALA A 106 -9.45 13.45 -0.57
N ARG A 107 -9.89 13.15 -1.80
CA ARG A 107 -9.03 12.59 -2.85
C ARG A 107 -7.85 13.51 -3.17
N ARG A 108 -8.09 14.82 -3.31
CA ARG A 108 -7.03 15.82 -3.52
C ARG A 108 -5.98 15.84 -2.41
N ARG A 109 -6.39 15.78 -1.14
CA ARG A 109 -5.43 15.74 -0.02
C ARG A 109 -4.57 14.48 -0.04
N ALA A 110 -5.17 13.32 -0.32
CA ALA A 110 -4.45 12.06 -0.45
C ALA A 110 -3.37 12.13 -1.56
N THR A 111 -3.76 12.62 -2.74
CA THR A 111 -2.85 12.70 -3.89
C THR A 111 -1.79 13.77 -3.71
N ALA A 112 -2.15 14.93 -3.16
CA ALA A 112 -1.20 15.99 -2.82
C ALA A 112 -0.15 15.49 -1.80
N TYR A 113 -0.57 14.72 -0.79
CA TYR A 113 0.36 14.10 0.15
C TYR A 113 1.37 13.22 -0.56
N ALA A 114 0.92 12.30 -1.41
CA ALA A 114 1.80 11.37 -2.11
C ALA A 114 2.74 12.10 -3.09
N LEU A 115 2.21 13.03 -3.89
CA LEU A 115 2.98 13.83 -4.84
C LEU A 115 4.08 14.64 -4.15
N ALA A 116 3.82 15.20 -2.97
CA ALA A 116 4.82 15.95 -2.20
C ALA A 116 6.00 15.09 -1.70
N ARG A 117 5.89 13.75 -1.73
CA ARG A 117 6.98 12.84 -1.37
C ARG A 117 7.82 12.40 -2.56
N VAL A 118 7.41 12.66 -3.80
CA VAL A 118 8.16 12.25 -5.00
C VAL A 118 9.60 12.77 -4.92
N GLY A 119 10.57 11.88 -5.17
CA GLY A 119 12.01 12.15 -5.07
C GLY A 119 12.62 11.98 -3.68
N GLN A 120 11.81 11.76 -2.63
CA GLN A 120 12.34 11.44 -1.31
C GLN A 120 12.96 10.04 -1.30
N LYS A 121 14.21 9.94 -0.83
CA LYS A 121 14.90 8.65 -0.66
C LYS A 121 14.28 7.90 0.50
N PHE A 122 13.83 6.67 0.26
CA PHE A 122 13.28 5.83 1.31
C PHE A 122 14.34 4.92 1.93
N GLY A 123 14.39 4.90 3.27
CA GLY A 123 15.38 4.17 4.07
C GLY A 123 15.22 2.64 4.09
N TYR A 124 15.27 1.99 2.93
CA TYR A 124 15.15 0.52 2.81
C TYR A 124 16.18 -0.26 3.64
N LEU A 125 17.40 0.25 3.83
CA LEU A 125 18.42 -0.40 4.65
C LEU A 125 18.04 -0.47 6.12
N ALA A 126 17.48 0.61 6.65
CA ALA A 126 17.08 0.68 8.04
C ALA A 126 15.81 -0.17 8.27
N MET A 127 14.92 -0.25 7.27
CA MET A 127 13.80 -1.20 7.22
C MET A 127 14.26 -2.67 7.18
N PHE A 128 15.27 -3.01 6.37
CA PHE A 128 15.84 -4.37 6.35
C PHE A 128 16.40 -4.75 7.72
N SER A 129 17.07 -3.81 8.41
CA SER A 129 17.54 -4.04 9.78
C SER A 129 16.40 -4.22 10.80
N ALA A 130 15.30 -3.45 10.68
CA ALA A 130 14.14 -3.58 11.55
C ALA A 130 13.39 -4.90 11.33
N ALA A 131 13.25 -5.33 10.07
CA ALA A 131 12.69 -6.63 9.72
C ALA A 131 13.58 -7.78 10.21
N LEU A 132 14.91 -7.66 10.09
CA LEU A 132 15.86 -8.62 10.65
C LEU A 132 15.71 -8.72 12.18
N TRP A 133 15.53 -7.58 12.86
CA TRP A 133 15.30 -7.57 14.30
C TRP A 133 13.99 -8.27 14.69
N LEU A 134 12.89 -7.99 14.01
CA LEU A 134 11.60 -8.64 14.31
C LEU A 134 11.60 -10.15 14.05
N VAL A 135 12.36 -10.62 13.06
CA VAL A 135 12.40 -12.04 12.70
C VAL A 135 13.45 -12.82 13.50
N PHE A 136 14.63 -12.23 13.73
CA PHE A 136 15.79 -12.91 14.31
C PHE A 136 16.22 -12.39 15.69
N GLY A 137 15.64 -11.30 16.19
CA GLY A 137 16.01 -10.68 17.48
C GLY A 137 17.35 -9.92 17.46
N TRP A 138 17.96 -9.72 16.30
CA TRP A 138 19.29 -9.13 16.18
C TRP A 138 19.30 -7.60 16.34
N ARG A 139 20.05 -7.08 17.31
CA ARG A 139 20.17 -5.64 17.60
C ARG A 139 21.15 -4.93 16.66
N LEU A 140 20.82 -4.82 15.37
CA LEU A 140 21.54 -3.93 14.46
C LEU A 140 21.05 -2.49 14.67
N LYS A 141 21.81 -1.68 15.41
CA LYS A 141 21.51 -0.26 15.66
C LYS A 141 21.74 0.58 14.40
N LEU A 142 20.76 0.64 13.51
CA LEU A 142 20.66 1.69 12.48
C LEU A 142 19.46 2.58 12.79
N SER A 143 19.71 3.57 13.63
CA SER A 143 18.76 4.61 14.00
C SER A 143 18.73 5.70 12.92
N ARG A 144 17.58 5.87 12.25
CA ARG A 144 17.08 7.14 11.71
C ARG A 144 15.56 7.04 11.49
N ALA A 145 14.83 8.05 11.92
CA ALA A 145 13.42 7.98 12.31
C ALA A 145 12.38 7.95 11.17
N ASP A 146 12.75 7.82 9.90
CA ASP A 146 11.81 7.98 8.77
C ASP A 146 11.67 6.68 7.95
N HIS A 147 11.16 5.64 8.62
CA HIS A 147 10.91 4.33 8.02
C HIS A 147 9.47 4.27 7.48
N HIS A 148 9.28 4.40 6.18
CA HIS A 148 7.97 4.20 5.57
C HIS A 148 8.08 3.25 4.38
N ILE A 149 7.24 2.23 4.39
CA ILE A 149 7.13 1.26 3.30
C ILE A 149 6.06 1.72 2.31
N CYS A 150 5.94 1.03 1.18
CA CYS A 150 4.90 1.32 0.19
C CYS A 150 3.50 1.43 0.82
N SER A 151 3.17 0.56 1.78
CA SER A 151 1.89 0.62 2.53
C SER A 151 1.78 1.77 3.50
N THR A 152 2.88 2.29 4.04
CA THR A 152 2.84 3.49 4.90
C THR A 152 2.57 4.74 4.06
N LEU A 153 3.15 4.85 2.86
CA LEU A 153 2.85 5.95 1.94
C LEU A 153 1.35 5.98 1.62
N VAL A 154 0.78 4.83 1.21
CA VAL A 154 -0.65 4.71 0.91
C VAL A 154 -1.49 4.94 2.17
N ALA A 155 -1.13 4.35 3.31
CA ALA A 155 -1.89 4.52 4.55
C ALA A 155 -1.93 5.98 5.02
N ARG A 156 -0.81 6.70 4.96
CA ARG A 156 -0.76 8.13 5.27
C ARG A 156 -1.59 8.95 4.30
N ALA A 157 -1.51 8.67 2.99
CA ALA A 157 -2.35 9.34 2.00
C ALA A 157 -3.85 9.13 2.28
N LEU A 158 -4.25 7.90 2.65
CA LEU A 158 -5.62 7.60 3.04
C LEU A 158 -6.02 8.32 4.35
N GLN A 159 -5.11 8.47 5.32
CA GLN A 159 -5.36 9.28 6.52
C GLN A 159 -5.62 10.76 6.21
N GLU A 160 -4.87 11.33 5.27
CA GLU A 160 -5.12 12.70 4.80
C GLU A 160 -6.49 12.83 4.11
N ALA A 161 -6.97 11.75 3.48
CA ALA A 161 -8.34 11.66 2.97
C ALA A 161 -9.41 11.56 4.09
N GLY A 162 -9.00 11.43 5.36
CA GLY A 162 -9.91 11.15 6.48
C GLY A 162 -10.32 9.68 6.59
N LEU A 163 -9.65 8.79 5.85
CA LEU A 163 -9.89 7.35 5.87
C LEU A 163 -8.92 6.69 6.86
N ILE A 164 -9.31 5.56 7.44
CA ILE A 164 -8.45 4.70 8.28
C ILE A 164 -7.68 5.43 9.39
N ALA A 165 -8.28 6.47 9.99
CA ALA A 165 -7.67 7.27 11.06
C ALA A 165 -7.31 6.45 12.32
N ASP A 166 -7.91 5.27 12.46
CA ASP A 166 -7.71 4.31 13.54
C ASP A 166 -6.44 3.45 13.39
N LEU A 167 -5.81 3.42 12.21
CA LEU A 167 -4.62 2.60 11.97
C LEU A 167 -3.33 3.40 12.19
N ASP A 168 -2.36 2.85 12.91
CA ASP A 168 -1.00 3.40 12.95
C ASP A 168 -0.25 3.04 11.66
N PRO A 169 0.02 4.01 10.76
CA PRO A 169 0.59 3.76 9.44
C PRO A 169 2.03 3.24 9.49
N THR A 170 2.70 3.34 10.64
CA THR A 170 4.02 2.76 10.89
C THR A 170 3.99 1.23 10.90
N PHE A 171 2.83 0.64 11.22
CA PHE A 171 2.62 -0.81 11.32
C PHE A 171 1.61 -1.37 10.31
N VAL A 172 1.17 -0.55 9.36
CA VAL A 172 0.24 -0.96 8.29
C VAL A 172 1.02 -1.71 7.20
N LEU A 173 0.63 -2.95 6.98
CA LEU A 173 1.12 -3.80 5.89
C LEU A 173 0.11 -3.79 4.72
N PRO A 174 0.50 -4.16 3.50
CA PRO A 174 -0.43 -4.32 2.37
C PRO A 174 -1.64 -5.22 2.72
N ALA A 175 -1.44 -6.27 3.53
CA ALA A 175 -2.49 -7.15 4.02
C ALA A 175 -3.51 -6.46 4.94
N ASP A 176 -3.11 -5.46 5.72
CA ASP A 176 -4.03 -4.69 6.56
C ASP A 176 -4.96 -3.85 5.67
N LEU A 177 -4.41 -3.21 4.62
CA LEU A 177 -5.20 -2.48 3.62
C LEU A 177 -6.11 -3.45 2.85
N ALA A 178 -5.58 -4.60 2.40
CA ALA A 178 -6.35 -5.61 1.70
C ALA A 178 -7.52 -6.13 2.55
N ARG A 179 -7.30 -6.40 3.84
CA ARG A 179 -8.36 -6.80 4.76
C ARG A 179 -9.41 -5.70 4.94
N ARG A 180 -8.97 -4.45 5.14
CA ARG A 180 -9.84 -3.28 5.37
C ARG A 180 -10.79 -3.00 4.20
N PHE A 181 -10.32 -3.26 2.99
CA PHE A 181 -11.08 -3.05 1.74
C PHE A 181 -11.54 -4.36 1.09
N ALA A 182 -11.47 -5.47 1.82
CA ALA A 182 -11.87 -6.81 1.37
C ALA A 182 -11.24 -7.27 0.03
N ALA A 183 -10.02 -6.82 -0.30
CA ALA A 183 -9.26 -7.23 -1.48
C ALA A 183 -8.67 -8.64 -1.30
N ARG A 184 -9.44 -9.64 -1.70
CA ARG A 184 -9.02 -11.05 -1.75
C ARG A 184 -8.46 -11.37 -3.14
N PRO A 185 -7.34 -12.09 -3.27
CA PRO A 185 -6.79 -12.49 -4.57
C PRO A 185 -7.80 -13.29 -5.41
#